data_AF-A0AAV8Q1A0-F1
#
_entry.id   AF-A0AAV8Q1A0-F1
#
_cell.length_a   1.000
_cell.length_b   1.000
_cell.length_c   1.000
_cell.angle_alpha   90.00
_cell.angle_beta   90.00
_cell.angle_gamma   90.00
#
_symmetry.space_group_name_H-M   'P 1'
#
loop_
_entity.id
_entity.type
_entity.pdbx_description
1 polymer ?
#
loop_
_entity_poly.entity_id
_entity_poly.type
_entity_poly.pdbx_seq_one_letter_code
_entity_poly.pdbx_strand_id
1 'polypeptide(L)'
;MGKRSRKLVSKILGRVWRLFRRWLFLMLSFGPMPEHIAFILDGNRRYAKKKKLKMGAGHNVGFNSLVAVLRYCYELGVKYVTVYAFSIDNFNRKPEEVQGLMALMKEKIDELLEEEDTIVHKFGLRIDFWGRLDLLSESARLAAERAMAATANNTGPVLCVCVAYTSTDEIARAIKKSCSKKREEEAAGARGSIAVADLEKNFDSAHCPDPDILIRTSGETRLSNFLLWQSALTHLQNPRPLWPEFSLRNLIWAILKYQKAHPYLEARRRRLAKKQN
;
A
#
# COMPACT_ATOMS: atom_id res chain seq x y z
N MET A 1 -33.75 14.45 -28.93
CA MET A 1 -33.94 13.31 -27.99
C MET A 1 -32.67 12.53 -27.59
N GLY A 2 -31.52 12.64 -28.27
CA GLY A 2 -30.37 11.72 -28.06
C GLY A 2 -29.49 11.88 -26.81
N LYS A 3 -29.24 13.10 -26.30
CA LYS A 3 -28.32 13.32 -25.16
C LYS A 3 -28.91 12.92 -23.80
N ARG A 4 -30.22 13.09 -23.61
CA ARG A 4 -30.93 12.80 -22.34
C ARG A 4 -31.12 11.29 -22.15
N SER A 5 -31.43 10.56 -23.24
CA SER A 5 -31.51 9.10 -23.26
C SER A 5 -30.15 8.43 -22.97
N ARG A 6 -29.05 8.90 -23.60
CA ARG A 6 -27.69 8.38 -23.32
C ARG A 6 -27.27 8.58 -21.86
N LYS A 7 -27.57 9.74 -21.25
CA LYS A 7 -27.31 9.99 -19.82
C LYS A 7 -28.13 9.07 -18.91
N LEU A 8 -29.37 8.77 -19.27
CA LEU A 8 -30.23 7.86 -18.51
C LEU A 8 -29.73 6.41 -18.59
N VAL A 9 -29.39 5.94 -19.79
CA VAL A 9 -28.81 4.61 -20.03
C VAL A 9 -27.50 4.44 -19.26
N SER A 10 -26.60 5.44 -19.31
CA SER A 10 -25.35 5.44 -18.54
C SER A 10 -25.58 5.37 -17.02
N LYS A 11 -26.56 6.12 -16.50
CA LYS A 11 -26.94 6.07 -15.07
C LYS A 11 -27.50 4.70 -14.68
N ILE A 12 -28.33 4.09 -15.51
CA ILE A 12 -28.91 2.76 -15.25
C ILE A 12 -27.81 1.69 -15.26
N LEU A 13 -26.96 1.68 -16.30
CA LEU A 13 -25.80 0.79 -16.39
C LEU A 13 -24.89 0.93 -15.16
N GLY A 14 -24.64 2.17 -14.71
CA GLY A 14 -23.86 2.42 -13.49
C GLY A 14 -24.52 1.88 -12.21
N ARG A 15 -25.85 1.92 -12.10
CA ARG A 15 -26.57 1.31 -10.96
C ARG A 15 -26.50 -0.21 -11.01
N VAL A 16 -26.77 -0.82 -12.17
CA VAL A 16 -26.69 -2.27 -12.36
C VAL A 16 -25.28 -2.77 -12.05
N TRP A 17 -24.26 -2.07 -12.53
CA TRP A 17 -22.86 -2.40 -12.23
C TRP A 17 -22.54 -2.29 -10.73
N ARG A 18 -23.04 -1.26 -10.04
CA ARG A 18 -22.87 -1.15 -8.57
C ARG A 18 -23.57 -2.28 -7.82
N LEU A 19 -24.76 -2.70 -8.24
CA LEU A 19 -25.47 -3.82 -7.63
C LEU A 19 -24.72 -5.14 -7.85
N PHE A 20 -24.29 -5.40 -9.08
CA PHE A 20 -23.46 -6.57 -9.39
C PHE A 20 -22.16 -6.58 -8.57
N ARG A 21 -21.49 -5.44 -8.46
CA ARG A 21 -20.27 -5.31 -7.65
C ARG A 21 -20.51 -5.60 -6.17
N ARG A 22 -21.58 -5.06 -5.58
CA ARG A 22 -21.95 -5.35 -4.17
C ARG A 22 -22.25 -6.82 -3.96
N TRP A 23 -22.98 -7.45 -4.88
CA TRP A 23 -23.27 -8.88 -4.82
C TRP A 23 -21.99 -9.72 -4.91
N LEU A 24 -21.08 -9.37 -5.83
CA LEU A 24 -19.79 -10.04 -5.98
C LEU A 24 -18.93 -9.91 -4.70
N PHE A 25 -18.94 -8.74 -4.06
CA PHE A 25 -18.19 -8.51 -2.82
C PHE A 25 -18.78 -9.31 -1.65
N LEU A 26 -20.11 -9.38 -1.57
CA LEU A 26 -20.81 -10.24 -0.61
C LEU A 26 -20.47 -11.71 -0.82
N MET A 27 -20.38 -12.17 -2.08
CA MET A 27 -19.99 -13.55 -2.39
C MET A 27 -18.55 -13.84 -1.92
N LEU A 28 -17.63 -12.90 -2.14
CA LEU A 28 -16.24 -13.04 -1.68
C LEU A 28 -16.14 -13.07 -0.15
N SER A 29 -16.98 -12.29 0.55
CA SER A 29 -16.93 -12.20 2.02
C SER A 29 -17.38 -13.46 2.75
N PHE A 30 -17.97 -14.46 2.06
CA PHE A 30 -18.22 -15.77 2.66
C PHE A 30 -16.93 -16.59 2.86
N GLY A 31 -15.84 -16.25 2.17
CA GLY A 31 -14.51 -16.81 2.40
C GLY A 31 -13.67 -15.94 3.33
N PRO A 32 -12.48 -16.42 3.74
CA PRO A 32 -11.56 -15.59 4.52
C PRO A 32 -11.12 -14.36 3.71
N MET A 33 -11.24 -13.18 4.32
CA MET A 33 -10.88 -11.91 3.68
C MET A 33 -9.56 -11.40 4.24
N PRO A 34 -8.64 -10.89 3.38
CA PRO A 34 -7.41 -10.28 3.86
C PRO A 34 -7.71 -8.99 4.62
N GLU A 35 -7.10 -8.82 5.78
CA GLU A 35 -7.18 -7.60 6.56
C GLU A 35 -6.18 -6.55 6.02
N HIS A 36 -5.03 -7.01 5.51
CA HIS A 36 -3.98 -6.16 4.97
C HIS A 36 -3.48 -6.65 3.60
N ILE A 37 -3.52 -5.77 2.59
CA ILE A 37 -2.92 -6.03 1.26
C ILE A 37 -1.79 -5.04 0.98
N ALA A 38 -0.61 -5.56 0.64
CA ALA A 38 0.53 -4.77 0.19
C ALA A 38 0.70 -4.82 -1.35
N PHE A 39 1.09 -3.70 -1.96
CA PHE A 39 1.27 -3.58 -3.41
C PHE A 39 2.64 -3.01 -3.81
N ILE A 40 3.31 -3.68 -4.74
CA ILE A 40 4.44 -3.13 -5.50
C ILE A 40 3.91 -2.67 -6.86
N LEU A 41 3.87 -1.34 -7.06
CA LEU A 41 3.19 -0.68 -8.19
C LEU A 41 4.04 -0.67 -9.48
N ASP A 42 4.47 -1.84 -9.94
CA ASP A 42 5.41 -1.98 -11.04
C ASP A 42 4.73 -1.90 -12.43
N GLY A 43 5.42 -1.29 -13.39
CA GLY A 43 5.00 -1.25 -14.80
C GLY A 43 4.64 0.14 -15.34
N ASN A 44 4.66 1.21 -14.53
CA ASN A 44 4.28 2.57 -14.96
C ASN A 44 5.06 3.06 -16.20
N ARG A 45 6.39 2.92 -16.19
CA ARG A 45 7.25 3.31 -17.34
C ARG A 45 7.01 2.44 -18.57
N ARG A 46 6.85 1.12 -18.39
CA ARG A 46 6.52 0.17 -19.47
C ARG A 46 5.18 0.49 -20.11
N TYR A 47 4.19 0.88 -19.29
CA TYR A 47 2.88 1.30 -19.76
C TYR A 47 2.95 2.60 -20.57
N ALA A 48 3.67 3.61 -20.09
CA ALA A 48 3.88 4.86 -20.82
C ALA A 48 4.50 4.60 -22.20
N LYS A 49 5.54 3.76 -22.28
CA LYS A 49 6.16 3.35 -23.54
C LYS A 49 5.17 2.63 -24.47
N LYS A 50 4.43 1.64 -23.93
CA LYS A 50 3.41 0.87 -24.67
C LYS A 50 2.30 1.77 -25.26
N LYS A 51 1.93 2.84 -24.55
CA LYS A 51 0.88 3.78 -24.94
C LYS A 51 1.41 5.05 -25.64
N LYS A 52 2.72 5.13 -25.93
CA LYS A 52 3.38 6.30 -26.52
C LYS A 52 3.08 7.61 -25.76
N LEU A 53 3.02 7.52 -24.43
CA LEU A 53 2.77 8.67 -23.57
C LEU A 53 4.08 9.40 -23.25
N LYS A 54 3.95 10.70 -22.92
CA LYS A 54 5.08 11.51 -22.43
C LYS A 54 5.64 10.92 -21.13
N MET A 55 6.90 11.23 -20.85
CA MET A 55 7.55 10.89 -19.57
C MET A 55 6.71 11.43 -18.39
N GLY A 56 6.61 10.66 -17.31
CA GLY A 56 5.76 11.00 -16.14
C GLY A 56 4.28 10.64 -16.30
N ALA A 57 3.70 10.71 -17.50
CA ALA A 57 2.26 10.45 -17.70
C ALA A 57 1.81 9.02 -17.29
N GLY A 58 2.72 8.03 -17.39
CA GLY A 58 2.44 6.68 -16.88
C GLY A 58 2.23 6.63 -15.36
N HIS A 59 2.91 7.50 -14.60
CA HIS A 59 2.74 7.59 -13.15
C HIS A 59 1.41 8.25 -12.79
N ASN A 60 0.94 9.23 -13.55
CA ASN A 60 -0.40 9.81 -13.40
C ASN A 60 -1.50 8.76 -13.57
N VAL A 61 -1.43 7.94 -14.64
CA VAL A 61 -2.40 6.84 -14.83
C VAL A 61 -2.25 5.78 -13.73
N GLY A 62 -1.02 5.54 -13.27
CA GLY A 62 -0.75 4.68 -12.12
C GLY A 62 -1.41 5.17 -10.84
N PHE A 63 -1.39 6.47 -10.56
CA PHE A 63 -2.08 7.06 -9.41
C PHE A 63 -3.60 6.89 -9.52
N ASN A 64 -4.19 7.15 -10.69
CA ASN A 64 -5.63 6.93 -10.89
C ASN A 64 -6.02 5.45 -10.68
N SER A 65 -5.13 4.53 -11.06
CA SER A 65 -5.32 3.09 -10.81
C SER A 65 -5.22 2.77 -9.32
N LEU A 66 -4.32 3.43 -8.58
CA LEU A 66 -4.25 3.33 -7.12
C LEU A 66 -5.55 3.75 -6.46
N VAL A 67 -6.05 4.95 -6.75
CA VAL A 67 -7.31 5.44 -6.17
C VAL A 67 -8.47 4.47 -6.46
N ALA A 68 -8.54 3.94 -7.68
CA ALA A 68 -9.56 2.96 -8.05
C ALA A 68 -9.43 1.64 -7.26
N VAL A 69 -8.20 1.12 -7.11
CA VAL A 69 -7.93 -0.13 -6.37
C VAL A 69 -8.18 0.06 -4.88
N LEU A 70 -7.75 1.16 -4.28
CA LEU A 70 -7.99 1.48 -2.86
C LEU A 70 -9.49 1.49 -2.56
N ARG A 71 -10.29 2.15 -3.40
CA ARG A 71 -11.76 2.12 -3.27
C ARG A 71 -12.29 0.69 -3.27
N TYR A 72 -11.79 -0.19 -4.14
CA TYR A 72 -12.23 -1.58 -4.16
C TYR A 72 -11.80 -2.35 -2.90
N CYS A 73 -10.56 -2.16 -2.43
CA CYS A 73 -10.09 -2.77 -1.19
C CYS A 73 -10.97 -2.37 0.00
N TYR A 74 -11.28 -1.08 0.15
CA TYR A 74 -12.09 -0.59 1.26
C TYR A 74 -13.57 -0.99 1.15
N GLU A 75 -14.14 -1.01 -0.06
CA GLU A 75 -15.48 -1.58 -0.28
C GLU A 75 -15.55 -3.09 0.03
N LEU A 76 -14.42 -3.81 -0.06
CA LEU A 76 -14.28 -5.22 0.32
C LEU A 76 -14.01 -5.42 1.82
N GLY A 77 -13.89 -4.34 2.61
CA GLY A 77 -13.62 -4.42 4.04
C GLY A 77 -12.15 -4.62 4.41
N VAL A 78 -11.21 -4.47 3.47
CA VAL A 78 -9.77 -4.49 3.75
C VAL A 78 -9.44 -3.27 4.61
N LYS A 79 -8.78 -3.47 5.76
CA LYS A 79 -8.52 -2.39 6.72
C LYS A 79 -7.20 -1.67 6.46
N TYR A 80 -6.21 -2.37 5.95
CA TYR A 80 -4.88 -1.82 5.68
C TYR A 80 -4.48 -2.04 4.23
N VAL A 81 -3.98 -1.00 3.58
CA VAL A 81 -3.31 -1.12 2.29
C VAL A 81 -1.94 -0.47 2.37
N THR A 82 -0.88 -1.23 2.12
CA THR A 82 0.47 -0.68 2.00
C THR A 82 0.89 -0.61 0.55
N VAL A 83 1.46 0.51 0.09
CA VAL A 83 1.94 0.66 -1.28
C VAL A 83 3.40 1.07 -1.35
N TYR A 84 4.14 0.45 -2.27
CA TYR A 84 5.51 0.84 -2.55
C TYR A 84 5.56 1.94 -3.61
N ALA A 85 5.60 3.20 -3.16
CA ALA A 85 5.53 4.36 -4.03
C ALA A 85 6.91 4.79 -4.56
N PHE A 86 7.93 4.83 -3.70
CA PHE A 86 9.28 5.24 -4.08
C PHE A 86 10.36 4.56 -3.23
N SER A 87 11.30 3.86 -3.86
CA SER A 87 12.42 3.17 -3.17
C SER A 87 13.62 4.10 -2.96
N ILE A 88 14.44 3.85 -1.94
CA ILE A 88 15.77 4.50 -1.81
C ILE A 88 16.61 4.26 -3.07
N ASP A 89 16.54 3.06 -3.66
CA ASP A 89 17.28 2.76 -4.90
C ASP A 89 16.82 3.61 -6.09
N ASN A 90 15.65 4.25 -6.02
CA ASN A 90 15.14 5.11 -7.09
C ASN A 90 15.80 6.48 -7.13
N PHE A 91 16.56 6.88 -6.11
CA PHE A 91 17.41 8.07 -6.16
C PHE A 91 18.57 7.93 -7.16
N ASN A 92 18.94 6.70 -7.56
CA ASN A 92 19.94 6.44 -8.60
C ASN A 92 19.42 6.71 -10.03
N ARG A 93 18.17 7.15 -10.18
CA ARG A 93 17.62 7.56 -11.48
C ARG A 93 18.09 8.97 -11.84
N LYS A 94 17.78 9.41 -13.07
CA LYS A 94 18.13 10.76 -13.52
C LYS A 94 17.51 11.82 -12.59
N PRO A 95 18.24 12.88 -12.20
CA PRO A 95 17.75 13.90 -11.28
C PRO A 95 16.40 14.50 -11.68
N GLU A 96 16.17 14.70 -12.97
CA GLU A 96 14.91 15.26 -13.49
C GLU A 96 13.72 14.30 -13.28
N GLU A 97 13.97 12.97 -13.38
CA GLU A 97 12.95 11.96 -13.10
C GLU A 97 12.60 11.94 -11.60
N VAL A 98 13.62 12.05 -10.73
CA VAL A 98 13.42 12.07 -9.27
C VAL A 98 12.64 13.31 -8.85
N GLN A 99 13.02 14.49 -9.34
CA GLN A 99 12.32 15.75 -9.07
C GLN A 99 10.87 15.70 -9.56
N GLY A 100 10.64 15.18 -10.78
CA GLY A 100 9.28 15.02 -11.33
C GLY A 100 8.41 14.08 -10.48
N LEU A 101 8.98 13.01 -9.92
CA LEU A 101 8.25 12.09 -9.04
C LEU A 101 7.92 12.73 -7.69
N MET A 102 8.82 13.53 -7.12
CA MET A 102 8.55 14.27 -5.88
C MET A 102 7.48 15.35 -6.08
N ALA A 103 7.54 16.09 -7.19
CA ALA A 103 6.52 17.06 -7.54
C ALA A 103 5.14 16.40 -7.72
N LEU A 104 5.10 15.26 -8.41
CA LEU A 104 3.88 14.47 -8.57
C LEU A 104 3.34 13.96 -7.23
N MET A 105 4.22 13.50 -6.34
CA MET A 105 3.82 13.04 -5.00
C MET A 105 3.13 14.16 -4.23
N LYS A 106 3.73 15.37 -4.20
CA LYS A 106 3.10 16.55 -3.58
C LYS A 106 1.72 16.83 -4.20
N GLU A 107 1.66 16.95 -5.53
CA GLU A 107 0.42 17.23 -6.25
C GLU A 107 -0.69 16.24 -5.86
N LYS A 108 -0.38 14.94 -5.83
CA LYS A 108 -1.36 13.89 -5.54
C LYS A 108 -1.75 13.81 -4.07
N ILE A 109 -0.86 14.20 -3.16
CA ILE A 109 -1.21 14.35 -1.74
C ILE A 109 -2.19 15.51 -1.57
N ASP A 110 -1.88 16.67 -2.17
CA ASP A 110 -2.75 17.86 -2.10
C ASP A 110 -4.14 17.54 -2.70
N GLU A 111 -4.21 16.88 -3.87
CA GLU A 111 -5.46 16.42 -4.50
C GLU A 111 -6.29 15.49 -3.59
N LEU A 112 -5.64 14.56 -2.86
CA LEU A 112 -6.34 13.64 -1.95
C LEU A 112 -6.96 14.34 -0.74
N LEU A 113 -6.36 15.43 -0.27
CA LEU A 113 -6.79 16.14 0.93
C LEU A 113 -7.85 17.21 0.61
N GLU A 114 -7.68 17.95 -0.48
CA GLU A 114 -8.48 19.14 -0.79
C GLU A 114 -9.85 18.82 -1.40
N GLU A 115 -9.96 17.75 -2.18
CA GLU A 115 -11.23 17.41 -2.85
C GLU A 115 -12.18 16.64 -1.92
N GLU A 116 -13.38 17.19 -1.64
CA GLU A 116 -14.41 16.55 -0.80
C GLU A 116 -14.82 15.15 -1.28
N ASP A 117 -14.72 14.90 -2.59
CA ASP A 117 -15.14 13.66 -3.23
C ASP A 117 -14.07 12.54 -3.18
N THR A 118 -12.96 12.73 -2.47
CA THR A 118 -11.85 11.76 -2.42
C THR A 118 -12.17 10.55 -1.58
N ILE A 119 -11.33 9.51 -1.73
CA ILE A 119 -11.35 8.33 -0.86
C ILE A 119 -11.03 8.68 0.59
N VAL A 120 -10.39 9.82 0.85
CA VAL A 120 -10.03 10.25 2.21
C VAL A 120 -11.28 10.57 3.00
N HIS A 121 -12.11 11.48 2.48
CA HIS A 121 -13.35 11.88 3.14
C HIS A 121 -14.40 10.77 3.10
N LYS A 122 -14.51 10.05 1.98
CA LYS A 122 -15.55 9.00 1.80
C LYS A 122 -15.41 7.81 2.74
N PHE A 123 -14.18 7.42 3.09
CA PHE A 123 -13.93 6.27 3.96
C PHE A 123 -13.41 6.68 5.35
N GLY A 124 -13.16 7.97 5.60
CA GLY A 124 -12.38 8.39 6.77
C GLY A 124 -11.01 7.72 6.73
N LEU A 125 -10.28 7.87 5.63
CA LEU A 125 -8.98 7.20 5.43
C LEU A 125 -7.91 7.83 6.32
N ARG A 126 -7.17 7.03 7.08
CA ARG A 126 -5.92 7.47 7.71
C ARG A 126 -4.75 7.22 6.74
N ILE A 127 -3.92 8.21 6.50
CA ILE A 127 -2.74 8.08 5.64
C ILE A 127 -1.50 8.10 6.52
N ASP A 128 -0.58 7.16 6.28
CA ASP A 128 0.68 7.07 7.02
C ASP A 128 1.85 6.83 6.05
N PHE A 129 2.95 7.57 6.22
CA PHE A 129 4.10 7.50 5.32
C PHE A 129 5.29 6.82 6.00
N TRP A 130 5.84 5.80 5.34
CA TRP A 130 6.95 4.99 5.86
C TRP A 130 8.22 5.18 5.03
N GLY A 131 9.37 5.19 5.70
CA GLY A 131 10.69 5.36 5.07
C GLY A 131 11.43 6.63 5.51
N ARG A 132 12.39 7.05 4.68
CA ARG A 132 13.30 8.17 4.96
C ARG A 132 12.74 9.49 4.42
N LEU A 133 11.77 10.07 5.15
CA LEU A 133 11.15 11.34 4.74
C LEU A 133 12.16 12.50 4.64
N ASP A 134 13.28 12.41 5.36
CA ASP A 134 14.40 13.35 5.31
C ASP A 134 15.14 13.36 3.95
N LEU A 135 14.98 12.32 3.13
CA LEU A 135 15.56 12.26 1.78
C LEU A 135 14.65 12.86 0.70
N LEU A 136 13.40 13.19 1.04
CA LEU A 136 12.48 13.81 0.09
C LEU A 136 12.82 15.29 -0.10
N SER A 137 12.37 15.88 -1.22
CA SER A 137 12.36 17.34 -1.33
C SER A 137 11.53 17.93 -0.20
N GLU A 138 11.92 19.10 0.29
CA GLU A 138 11.21 19.79 1.38
C GLU A 138 9.71 19.88 1.10
N SER A 139 9.34 20.23 -0.13
CA SER A 139 7.94 20.35 -0.55
C SER A 139 7.17 19.02 -0.49
N ALA A 140 7.79 17.89 -0.83
CA ALA A 140 7.16 16.57 -0.75
C ALA A 140 7.09 16.07 0.70
N ARG A 141 8.14 16.30 1.49
CA ARG A 141 8.18 15.98 2.92
C ARG A 141 7.08 16.70 3.69
N LEU A 142 6.96 18.02 3.52
CA LEU A 142 5.94 18.83 4.18
C LEU A 142 4.52 18.41 3.77
N ALA A 143 4.30 18.00 2.51
CA ALA A 143 3.02 17.48 2.06
C ALA A 143 2.68 16.15 2.75
N ALA A 144 3.63 15.22 2.85
CA ALA A 144 3.45 13.95 3.55
C ALA A 144 3.14 14.15 5.04
N GLU A 145 3.90 15.02 5.73
CA GLU A 145 3.67 15.39 7.13
C GLU A 145 2.28 16.00 7.34
N ARG A 146 1.86 16.90 6.45
CA ARG A 146 0.51 17.49 6.48
C ARG A 146 -0.58 16.42 6.31
N ALA A 147 -0.41 15.48 5.39
CA ALA A 147 -1.39 14.42 5.16
C ALA A 147 -1.55 13.49 6.37
N MET A 148 -0.43 13.12 7.01
CA MET A 148 -0.46 12.34 8.25
C MET A 148 -1.19 13.10 9.36
N ALA A 149 -0.86 14.38 9.55
CA ALA A 149 -1.51 15.22 10.57
C ALA A 149 -3.02 15.41 10.32
N ALA A 150 -3.40 15.72 9.07
CA ALA A 150 -4.79 15.96 8.69
C ALA A 150 -5.68 14.72 8.83
N THR A 151 -5.10 13.53 8.70
CA THR A 151 -5.84 12.26 8.74
C THR A 151 -5.62 11.46 10.03
N ALA A 152 -4.83 11.96 10.98
CA ALA A 152 -4.41 11.22 12.18
C ALA A 152 -5.59 10.69 13.03
N ASN A 153 -6.66 11.46 13.13
CA ASN A 153 -7.85 11.14 13.92
C ASN A 153 -8.92 10.35 13.14
N ASN A 154 -8.65 10.01 11.89
CA ASN A 154 -9.57 9.22 11.09
C ASN A 154 -9.59 7.77 11.60
N THR A 155 -10.80 7.22 11.75
CA THR A 155 -11.05 5.88 12.32
C THR A 155 -11.34 4.81 11.27
N GLY A 156 -11.33 5.18 9.99
CA GLY A 156 -11.54 4.27 8.88
C GLY A 156 -10.30 3.44 8.53
N PRO A 157 -10.20 2.93 7.29
CA PRO A 157 -9.05 2.14 6.87
C PRO A 157 -7.76 2.98 6.85
N VAL A 158 -6.62 2.29 6.76
CA VAL A 158 -5.29 2.90 6.73
C VAL A 158 -4.61 2.66 5.38
N LEU A 159 -4.12 3.73 4.77
CA LEU A 159 -3.21 3.69 3.63
C LEU A 159 -1.79 3.97 4.11
N CYS A 160 -0.94 2.96 4.03
CA CYS A 160 0.48 3.09 4.34
C CYS A 160 1.28 3.29 3.04
N VAL A 161 2.02 4.39 2.93
CA VAL A 161 2.74 4.77 1.71
C VAL A 161 4.24 4.72 1.96
N CYS A 162 4.90 3.70 1.40
CA CYS A 162 6.35 3.56 1.50
C CYS A 162 7.06 4.47 0.48
N VAL A 163 7.76 5.49 0.98
CA VAL A 163 8.48 6.50 0.19
C VAL A 163 9.89 6.67 0.72
N ALA A 164 10.88 6.76 -0.19
CA ALA A 164 12.28 6.66 0.18
C ALA A 164 12.52 5.48 1.14
N TYR A 165 11.91 4.34 0.83
CA TYR A 165 11.84 3.17 1.70
C TYR A 165 12.60 1.99 1.09
N THR A 166 13.35 1.25 1.92
CA THR A 166 13.75 -0.13 1.66
C THR A 166 13.67 -0.92 2.97
N SER A 167 13.37 -2.21 2.88
CA SER A 167 13.20 -3.06 4.07
C SER A 167 14.52 -3.21 4.83
N THR A 168 15.66 -3.28 4.14
CA THR A 168 16.97 -3.29 4.80
C THR A 168 17.28 -2.00 5.55
N ASP A 169 16.89 -0.82 5.03
CA ASP A 169 17.03 0.45 5.74
C ASP A 169 16.10 0.51 6.96
N GLU A 170 14.84 0.07 6.83
CA GLU A 170 13.90 -0.03 7.95
C GLU A 170 14.46 -0.93 9.06
N ILE A 171 14.99 -2.10 8.71
CA ILE A 171 15.60 -3.03 9.67
C ILE A 171 16.78 -2.36 10.38
N ALA A 172 17.69 -1.72 9.64
CA ALA A 172 18.83 -1.03 10.21
C ALA A 172 18.41 0.11 11.16
N ARG A 173 17.39 0.91 10.78
CA ARG A 173 16.83 1.96 11.63
C ARG A 173 16.18 1.40 12.90
N ALA A 174 15.42 0.32 12.79
CA ALA A 174 14.79 -0.31 13.93
C ALA A 174 15.80 -0.91 14.91
N ILE A 175 16.87 -1.55 14.40
CA ILE A 175 18.00 -2.01 15.23
C ILE A 175 18.63 -0.83 15.96
N LYS A 176 18.96 0.26 15.25
CA LYS A 176 19.55 1.46 15.87
C LYS A 176 18.66 2.04 16.98
N LYS A 177 17.35 2.20 16.72
CA LYS A 177 16.37 2.68 17.72
C LYS A 177 16.29 1.75 18.93
N SER A 178 16.29 0.44 18.70
CA SER A 178 16.23 -0.57 19.77
C SER A 178 17.48 -0.53 20.64
N CYS A 179 18.68 -0.42 20.03
CA CYS A 179 19.93 -0.27 20.75
C CYS A 179 19.95 1.01 21.61
N SER A 180 19.47 2.14 21.08
CA SER A 180 19.39 3.40 21.83
C SER A 180 18.47 3.28 23.05
N LYS A 181 17.25 2.76 22.86
CA LYS A 181 16.31 2.52 23.97
C LYS A 181 16.88 1.57 25.01
N LYS A 182 17.56 0.50 24.56
CA LYS A 182 18.13 -0.48 25.49
C LYS A 182 19.25 0.10 26.35
N ARG A 183 20.09 0.97 25.77
CA ARG A 183 21.12 1.69 26.53
C ARG A 183 20.52 2.62 27.60
N GLU A 184 19.40 3.27 27.30
CA GLU A 184 18.68 4.10 28.26
C GLU A 184 18.09 3.25 29.40
N GLU A 185 17.48 2.10 29.07
CA GLU A 185 16.99 1.13 30.07
C GLU A 185 18.12 0.56 30.94
N GLU A 186 19.26 0.21 30.35
CA GLU A 186 20.45 -0.27 31.06
C GLU A 186 21.02 0.79 32.01
N ALA A 187 21.08 2.04 31.57
CA ALA A 187 21.47 3.16 32.43
C ALA A 187 20.48 3.36 33.61
N ALA A 188 19.21 2.99 33.43
CA ALA A 188 18.20 2.95 34.49
C ALA A 188 18.21 1.65 35.32
N GLY A 189 19.20 0.77 35.12
CA GLY A 189 19.39 -0.45 35.91
C GLY A 189 18.66 -1.70 35.38
N ALA A 190 17.97 -1.61 34.24
CA ALA A 190 17.40 -2.79 33.59
C ALA A 190 18.51 -3.67 33.00
N ARG A 191 18.27 -4.97 32.94
CA ARG A 191 19.18 -5.93 32.29
C ARG A 191 18.43 -6.69 31.20
N GLY A 192 19.07 -6.96 30.09
CA GLY A 192 18.53 -7.86 29.06
C GLY A 192 19.16 -7.65 27.69
N SER A 193 19.03 -8.64 26.82
CA SER A 193 19.42 -8.54 25.41
C SER A 193 18.28 -7.95 24.58
N ILE A 194 18.62 -7.41 23.41
CA ILE A 194 17.64 -7.02 22.39
C ILE A 194 16.95 -8.28 21.86
N ALA A 195 15.62 -8.29 21.92
CA ALA A 195 14.78 -9.34 21.36
C ALA A 195 14.19 -8.93 20.01
N VAL A 196 13.66 -9.90 19.27
CA VAL A 196 12.94 -9.65 18.01
C VAL A 196 11.78 -8.67 18.19
N ALA A 197 11.01 -8.82 19.27
CA ALA A 197 9.89 -7.95 19.58
C ALA A 197 10.30 -6.48 19.79
N ASP A 198 11.54 -6.22 20.21
CA ASP A 198 12.05 -4.85 20.35
C ASP A 198 12.28 -4.21 18.98
N LEU A 199 12.75 -5.00 18.00
CA LEU A 199 12.87 -4.54 16.61
C LEU A 199 11.50 -4.26 16.00
N GLU A 200 10.55 -5.19 16.19
CA GLU A 200 9.20 -5.10 15.62
C GLU A 200 8.44 -3.87 16.11
N LYS A 201 8.59 -3.50 17.39
CA LYS A 201 8.03 -2.26 17.95
C LYS A 201 8.63 -0.98 17.36
N ASN A 202 9.80 -1.07 16.72
CA ASN A 202 10.53 0.08 16.17
C ASN A 202 10.50 0.14 14.64
N PHE A 203 9.86 -0.82 13.97
CA PHE A 203 9.56 -0.73 12.53
C PHE A 203 8.56 0.39 12.24
N ASP A 204 8.59 0.90 11.01
CA ASP A 204 7.61 1.91 10.57
C ASP A 204 6.20 1.28 10.56
N SER A 205 6.12 -0.02 10.27
CA SER A 205 4.89 -0.81 10.27
C SER A 205 4.36 -1.24 11.65
N ALA A 206 4.96 -0.84 12.77
CA ALA A 206 4.69 -1.42 14.10
C ALA A 206 3.22 -1.37 14.56
N HIS A 207 2.42 -0.45 14.02
CA HIS A 207 1.01 -0.26 14.36
C HIS A 207 0.05 -0.91 13.34
N CYS A 208 0.58 -1.64 12.36
CA CYS A 208 -0.16 -2.37 11.33
C CYS A 208 0.11 -3.87 11.46
N PRO A 209 -0.90 -4.74 11.22
CA PRO A 209 -0.65 -6.17 11.09
C PRO A 209 0.22 -6.46 9.86
N ASP A 210 0.90 -7.59 9.84
CA ASP A 210 1.62 -8.07 8.65
C ASP A 210 0.65 -8.24 7.45
N PRO A 211 1.11 -8.01 6.21
CA PRO A 211 0.26 -8.19 5.04
C PRO A 211 -0.19 -9.64 4.87
N ASP A 212 -1.47 -9.85 4.62
CA ASP A 212 -2.02 -11.14 4.23
C ASP A 212 -1.67 -11.50 2.79
N ILE A 213 -1.65 -10.48 1.92
CA ILE A 213 -1.31 -10.60 0.51
C ILE A 213 -0.29 -9.53 0.13
N LEU A 214 0.74 -9.92 -0.63
CA LEU A 214 1.65 -8.98 -1.28
C LEU A 214 1.59 -9.19 -2.79
N ILE A 215 1.16 -8.15 -3.50
CA ILE A 215 0.92 -8.19 -4.94
C ILE A 215 1.97 -7.33 -5.64
N ARG A 216 2.75 -7.95 -6.52
CA ARG A 216 3.63 -7.23 -7.45
C ARG A 216 3.11 -7.33 -8.87
N THR A 217 2.74 -6.21 -9.47
CA THR A 217 2.29 -6.19 -10.87
C THR A 217 3.44 -6.40 -11.84
N SER A 218 3.14 -6.49 -13.14
CA SER A 218 4.06 -6.67 -14.27
C SER A 218 4.73 -8.04 -14.40
N GLY A 219 4.32 -9.03 -13.60
CA GLY A 219 4.78 -10.42 -13.68
C GLY A 219 6.13 -10.72 -13.03
N GLU A 220 6.80 -9.72 -12.44
CA GLU A 220 8.10 -9.87 -11.80
C GLU A 220 8.03 -10.73 -10.52
N THR A 221 9.03 -11.57 -10.29
CA THR A 221 9.06 -12.59 -9.22
C THR A 221 9.99 -12.26 -8.05
N ARG A 222 10.23 -10.97 -7.78
CA ARG A 222 11.10 -10.50 -6.69
C ARG A 222 10.39 -9.47 -5.81
N LEU A 223 10.80 -9.34 -4.55
CA LEU A 223 10.24 -8.34 -3.63
C LEU A 223 10.87 -6.95 -3.79
N SER A 224 12.07 -6.85 -4.40
CA SER A 224 12.78 -5.58 -4.56
C SER A 224 12.94 -4.82 -3.24
N ASN A 225 13.36 -5.53 -2.18
CA ASN A 225 13.65 -4.95 -0.87
C ASN A 225 12.42 -4.25 -0.23
N PHE A 226 11.24 -4.82 -0.40
CA PHE A 226 9.98 -4.32 0.13
C PHE A 226 9.40 -5.28 1.17
N LEU A 227 9.13 -4.79 2.38
CA LEU A 227 8.50 -5.53 3.48
C LEU A 227 9.08 -6.94 3.70
N LEU A 228 10.41 -7.10 3.69
CA LEU A 228 11.04 -8.42 3.76
C LEU A 228 10.73 -9.12 5.09
N TRP A 229 10.70 -8.36 6.18
CA TRP A 229 10.35 -8.87 7.51
C TRP A 229 8.87 -9.25 7.58
N GLN A 230 8.01 -8.29 7.28
CA GLN A 230 6.56 -8.37 7.41
C GLN A 230 5.95 -9.39 6.43
N SER A 231 6.64 -9.70 5.33
CA SER A 231 6.13 -10.63 4.30
C SER A 231 6.45 -12.11 4.53
N ALA A 232 7.01 -12.49 5.68
CA ALA A 232 7.47 -13.86 5.95
C ALA A 232 6.38 -14.94 5.86
N LEU A 233 5.12 -14.60 6.18
CA LEU A 233 3.96 -15.50 6.10
C LEU A 233 2.85 -14.96 5.18
N THR A 234 3.23 -14.11 4.24
CA THR A 234 2.30 -13.45 3.32
C THR A 234 2.05 -14.29 2.06
N HIS A 235 0.84 -14.22 1.53
CA HIS A 235 0.56 -14.80 0.22
C HIS A 235 1.12 -13.93 -0.90
N LEU A 236 2.24 -14.34 -1.48
CA LEU A 236 2.91 -13.62 -2.56
C LEU A 236 2.25 -13.87 -3.92
N GLN A 237 2.01 -12.81 -4.68
CA GLN A 237 1.41 -12.90 -6.01
C GLN A 237 2.07 -11.94 -7.01
N ASN A 238 2.28 -12.42 -8.23
CA ASN A 238 2.91 -11.66 -9.32
C ASN A 238 2.06 -11.63 -10.61
N PRO A 239 0.88 -10.97 -10.60
CA PRO A 239 0.04 -10.89 -11.79
C PRO A 239 0.75 -10.18 -12.96
N ARG A 240 0.54 -10.69 -14.18
CA ARG A 240 1.16 -10.18 -15.42
C ARG A 240 0.82 -8.73 -15.82
N PRO A 241 -0.41 -8.21 -15.62
CA PRO A 241 -0.75 -6.85 -16.03
C PRO A 241 0.18 -5.80 -15.42
N LEU A 242 0.47 -4.74 -16.17
CA LEU A 242 1.19 -3.58 -15.66
C LEU A 242 0.33 -2.84 -14.63
N TRP A 243 0.92 -2.09 -13.70
CA TRP A 243 0.16 -1.38 -12.67
C TRP A 243 -0.98 -0.51 -13.21
N PRO A 244 -0.79 0.34 -14.24
CA PRO A 244 -1.89 1.12 -14.82
C PRO A 244 -3.00 0.30 -15.51
N GLU A 245 -2.78 -1.01 -15.70
CA GLU A 245 -3.75 -1.95 -16.28
C GLU A 245 -4.40 -2.83 -15.20
N PHE A 246 -3.98 -2.71 -13.93
CA PHE A 246 -4.50 -3.51 -12.84
C PHE A 246 -5.94 -3.11 -12.52
N SER A 247 -6.86 -4.07 -12.61
CA SER A 247 -8.30 -3.83 -12.53
C SER A 247 -8.95 -4.56 -11.36
N LEU A 248 -10.23 -4.28 -11.12
CA LEU A 248 -11.05 -5.01 -10.15
C LEU A 248 -10.98 -6.53 -10.37
N ARG A 249 -10.99 -6.98 -11.63
CA ARG A 249 -10.87 -8.40 -11.96
C ARG A 249 -9.57 -8.99 -11.40
N ASN A 250 -8.46 -8.26 -11.48
CA ASN A 250 -7.17 -8.72 -10.97
C ASN A 250 -7.17 -8.82 -9.44
N LEU A 251 -7.76 -7.83 -8.77
CA LEU A 251 -7.90 -7.83 -7.31
C LEU A 251 -8.74 -9.03 -6.84
N ILE A 252 -9.89 -9.28 -7.48
CA ILE A 252 -10.75 -10.43 -7.15
C ILE A 252 -9.99 -11.75 -7.31
N TRP A 253 -9.26 -11.92 -8.43
CA TRP A 253 -8.43 -13.11 -8.63
C TRP A 253 -7.34 -13.25 -7.57
N ALA A 254 -6.79 -12.14 -7.10
CA ALA A 254 -5.80 -12.18 -6.02
C ALA A 254 -6.42 -12.64 -4.69
N ILE A 255 -7.61 -12.14 -4.35
CA ILE A 255 -8.34 -12.54 -3.14
C ILE A 255 -8.74 -14.03 -3.21
N LEU A 256 -9.24 -14.51 -4.35
CA LEU A 256 -9.58 -15.92 -4.51
C LEU A 256 -8.38 -16.86 -4.33
N LYS A 257 -7.20 -16.45 -4.84
CA LYS A 257 -5.95 -17.21 -4.62
C LYS A 257 -5.54 -17.23 -3.15
N TYR A 258 -5.68 -16.10 -2.47
CA TYR A 258 -5.47 -16.03 -1.01
C TYR A 258 -6.45 -16.93 -0.26
N GLN A 259 -7.74 -16.88 -0.57
CA GLN A 259 -8.76 -17.74 0.04
C GLN A 259 -8.42 -19.22 -0.11
N LYS A 260 -7.94 -19.62 -1.29
CA LYS A 260 -7.46 -20.98 -1.54
C LYS A 260 -6.23 -21.35 -0.69
N ALA A 261 -5.30 -20.42 -0.48
CA ALA A 261 -4.08 -20.63 0.28
C ALA A 261 -4.27 -20.47 1.81
N HIS A 262 -5.36 -19.85 2.23
CA HIS A 262 -5.60 -19.43 3.63
C HIS A 262 -5.47 -20.58 4.65
N PRO A 263 -6.05 -21.78 4.44
CA PRO A 263 -5.93 -22.86 5.42
C PRO A 263 -4.47 -23.27 5.69
N TYR A 264 -3.62 -23.24 4.67
CA TYR A 264 -2.19 -23.53 4.82
C TYR A 264 -1.47 -22.43 5.61
N LEU A 265 -1.76 -21.17 5.32
CA LEU A 265 -1.16 -20.02 6.00
C LEU A 265 -1.54 -19.98 7.47
N GLU A 266 -2.82 -20.21 7.80
CA GLU A 266 -3.27 -20.31 9.19
C GLU A 266 -2.60 -21.45 9.95
N ALA A 267 -2.51 -22.64 9.35
CA ALA A 267 -1.84 -23.77 9.98
C ALA A 267 -0.38 -23.45 10.29
N ARG A 268 0.29 -22.71 9.39
CA ARG A 268 1.68 -22.28 9.58
C ARG A 268 1.82 -21.21 10.67
N ARG A 269 0.93 -20.21 10.70
CA ARG A 269 0.86 -19.19 11.77
C ARG A 269 0.68 -19.84 13.15
N ARG A 270 -0.27 -20.78 13.28
CA ARG A 270 -0.51 -21.52 14.53
C ARG A 270 0.71 -22.33 15.00
N ARG A 271 1.44 -22.97 14.07
CA ARG A 271 2.67 -23.72 14.40
C ARG A 271 3.79 -22.81 14.88
N LEU A 272 3.94 -21.62 14.31
CA LEU A 272 4.96 -20.66 14.72
C LEU A 272 4.65 -20.05 16.09
N ALA A 273 3.39 -19.68 16.35
CA ALA A 273 2.97 -19.19 17.65
C ALA A 273 3.26 -20.22 18.78
N LYS A 274 3.04 -21.52 18.52
CA LYS A 274 3.37 -22.59 19.46
C LYS A 274 4.87 -22.80 19.72
N LYS A 275 5.76 -22.29 18.86
CA LYS A 275 7.21 -22.37 19.07
C LYS A 275 7.77 -21.19 19.85
N GLN A 276 7.00 -20.10 19.94
CA GLN A 276 7.40 -18.87 20.63
C GLN A 276 6.88 -18.81 22.08
N ASN A 277 5.87 -19.63 22.41
CA ASN A 277 5.41 -19.92 23.77
C ASN A 277 6.07 -21.18 24.31
#